data_AF-A0A7V0Z9S3-F1
#
_entry.id   AF-A0A7V0Z9S3-F1
#
_cell.length_a   1.000
_cell.length_b   1.000
_cell.length_c   1.000
_cell.angle_alpha   90.00
_cell.angle_beta   90.00
_cell.angle_gamma   90.00
#
_symmetry.space_group_name_H-M   'P 1'
#
loop_
_entity.id
_entity.type
_entity.pdbx_description
1 polymer ?
#
loop_
_entity_poly.entity_id
_entity_poly.type
_entity_poly.pdbx_seq_one_letter_code
_entity_poly.pdbx_strand_id
1 'polypeptide(L)'
;MRRPLDMTACCNTPRGTGNRPGTVLAVTIVVVGLAAMTSVTLLFRSRAEISASSAGQKSQQAYAAAMSGLHRAISVLSDSPGNIQTWYDNPDLFYNQVVLEDGGETWYFTVYAPNPDDKTTVRYGVIDESGKININVANEQTLLGLPGMDQELVDCLLDWRDRDDEPRSAGAEQEYYSTLRPIAYRVKNSQLTTLEELMLVKGFNASVVYGEDANLNGILDANEDDTTESFPIDDGDGELNRGLMGMLTTVNYEFDVDNEGNDRININGGPEDMELLREIGLSAETVQFIELYRKEGNGFSHPAELLEMEYTLKQDHEEDPQLKKGLIIFSQVGEEQLSTVLDKLTILPTGGGRKIANPGLVNVNTAGVKVLAALPGIDENLARQIVSKRGSLDESAEGTPAWLYTEGILDAQQFLALVPRLTGRGFQFRIRCVGFAHPSGGFRVLEAVVDRASGVPIIVYIRDITRLGLPMAMDVSAEIQTVGGGG
;
A
#
# COMPACT_ATOMS: atom_id res chain seq x y z
N MET A 1 -80.20 28.42 -80.03
CA MET A 1 -81.54 29.02 -79.81
C MET A 1 -81.40 30.36 -79.09
N ARG A 2 -82.50 31.04 -78.72
CA ARG A 2 -82.52 32.45 -78.27
C ARG A 2 -82.07 32.66 -76.80
N ARG A 3 -81.67 33.90 -76.47
CA ARG A 3 -81.53 34.44 -75.10
C ARG A 3 -82.91 34.54 -74.39
N PRO A 4 -82.94 34.60 -73.04
CA PRO A 4 -83.04 35.88 -72.29
C PRO A 4 -81.97 36.01 -71.17
N LEU A 5 -81.80 37.09 -70.40
CA LEU A 5 -82.06 38.55 -70.56
C LEU A 5 -81.25 39.35 -69.47
N ASP A 6 -81.45 40.68 -69.41
CA ASP A 6 -81.03 41.68 -68.41
C ASP A 6 -81.48 41.42 -66.94
N MET A 7 -81.11 42.18 -65.89
CA MET A 7 -80.39 43.49 -65.75
C MET A 7 -79.44 43.39 -64.50
N THR A 8 -78.93 44.39 -63.76
CA THR A 8 -79.22 45.83 -63.56
C THR A 8 -77.92 46.65 -63.35
N ALA A 9 -77.98 47.87 -62.79
CA ALA A 9 -76.91 48.88 -62.83
C ALA A 9 -76.24 49.24 -61.48
N CYS A 10 -74.98 49.68 -61.60
CA CYS A 10 -74.29 50.75 -60.85
C CYS A 10 -74.50 50.95 -59.33
N CYS A 11 -73.38 50.90 -58.59
CA CYS A 11 -73.00 51.97 -57.66
C CYS A 11 -71.47 52.19 -57.74
N ASN A 12 -70.98 53.41 -57.48
CA ASN A 12 -69.59 53.80 -57.73
C ASN A 12 -69.06 54.73 -56.62
N THR A 13 -68.14 54.25 -55.78
CA THR A 13 -67.38 55.06 -54.81
C THR A 13 -65.93 54.55 -54.69
N PRO A 14 -64.91 55.43 -54.65
CA PRO A 14 -63.51 55.02 -54.83
C PRO A 14 -62.67 54.99 -53.54
N ARG A 15 -61.42 54.51 -53.71
CA ARG A 15 -60.25 54.59 -52.80
C ARG A 15 -60.25 53.66 -51.58
N GLY A 16 -59.40 52.64 -51.68
CA GLY A 16 -59.06 51.73 -50.59
C GLY A 16 -57.70 51.04 -50.78
N THR A 17 -56.74 51.65 -51.50
CA THR A 17 -55.39 51.10 -51.75
C THR A 17 -54.50 51.22 -50.49
N GLY A 18 -54.93 50.57 -49.41
CA GLY A 18 -54.17 50.43 -48.17
C GLY A 18 -53.01 49.46 -48.36
N ASN A 19 -51.89 49.97 -48.87
CA ASN A 19 -50.64 49.22 -49.04
C ASN A 19 -50.07 48.81 -47.66
N ARG A 20 -50.57 47.70 -47.10
CA ARG A 20 -50.04 47.09 -45.88
C ARG A 20 -48.71 46.41 -46.24
N PRO A 21 -47.56 46.80 -45.64
CA PRO A 21 -46.27 46.48 -46.24
C PRO A 21 -45.78 45.09 -45.84
N GLY A 22 -44.73 44.61 -46.53
CA GLY A 22 -44.02 43.35 -46.21
C GLY A 22 -43.40 43.28 -44.82
N THR A 23 -43.51 44.34 -44.00
CA THR A 23 -43.07 44.42 -42.60
C THR A 23 -43.60 43.27 -41.75
N VAL A 24 -44.83 42.79 -41.99
CA VAL A 24 -45.40 41.66 -41.22
C VAL A 24 -44.56 40.40 -41.41
N LEU A 25 -44.24 40.05 -42.65
CA LEU A 25 -43.40 38.88 -42.96
C LEU A 25 -41.99 39.02 -42.37
N ALA A 26 -41.39 40.21 -42.45
CA ALA A 26 -40.09 40.48 -41.84
C ALA A 26 -40.11 40.32 -40.31
N VAL A 27 -41.13 40.84 -39.63
CA VAL A 27 -41.32 40.67 -38.18
C VAL A 27 -41.56 39.20 -37.82
N THR A 28 -42.38 38.47 -38.57
CA THR A 28 -42.58 37.02 -38.37
C THR A 28 -41.28 36.24 -38.52
N ILE A 29 -40.47 36.54 -39.55
CA ILE A 29 -39.16 35.88 -39.75
C ILE A 29 -38.20 36.18 -38.59
N VAL A 30 -38.15 37.42 -38.09
CA VAL A 30 -37.30 37.77 -36.93
C VAL A 30 -37.78 37.06 -35.66
N VAL A 31 -39.09 37.05 -35.38
CA VAL A 31 -39.66 36.36 -34.21
C VAL A 31 -39.43 34.84 -34.28
N VAL A 32 -39.65 34.23 -35.44
CA VAL A 32 -39.38 32.78 -35.66
C VAL A 32 -37.89 32.48 -35.57
N GLY A 33 -37.01 33.34 -36.08
CA GLY A 33 -35.56 33.21 -35.96
C GLY A 33 -35.07 33.27 -34.51
N LEU A 34 -35.55 34.25 -33.73
CA LEU A 34 -35.25 34.37 -32.31
C LEU A 34 -35.80 33.20 -31.50
N ALA A 35 -37.02 32.73 -31.80
CA ALA A 35 -37.59 31.54 -31.19
C ALA A 35 -36.77 30.28 -31.52
N ALA A 36 -36.36 30.09 -32.78
CA ALA A 36 -35.53 28.97 -33.20
C ALA A 36 -34.14 28.99 -32.53
N MET A 37 -33.47 30.14 -32.48
CA MET A 37 -32.20 30.31 -31.75
C MET A 37 -32.34 30.01 -30.26
N THR A 38 -33.44 30.46 -29.63
CA THR A 38 -33.74 30.16 -28.22
C THR A 38 -33.94 28.66 -28.01
N SER A 39 -34.75 28.01 -28.85
CA SER A 39 -34.99 26.56 -28.78
C SER A 39 -33.72 25.74 -29.01
N VAL A 40 -32.88 26.10 -29.99
CA VAL A 40 -31.58 25.43 -30.22
C VAL A 40 -30.65 25.60 -29.03
N THR A 41 -30.60 26.80 -28.44
CA THR A 41 -29.78 27.07 -27.23
C THR A 41 -30.27 26.27 -26.02
N LEU A 42 -31.58 26.18 -25.82
CA LEU A 42 -32.20 25.37 -24.76
C LEU A 42 -31.91 23.87 -24.95
N LEU A 43 -32.08 23.35 -26.17
CA LEU A 43 -31.81 21.95 -26.51
C LEU A 43 -30.32 21.61 -26.35
N PHE A 44 -29.41 22.51 -26.71
CA PHE A 44 -27.98 22.33 -26.49
C PHE A 44 -27.64 22.27 -25.00
N ARG A 45 -28.13 23.23 -24.20
CA ARG A 45 -27.93 23.24 -22.74
C ARG A 45 -28.52 22.00 -22.07
N SER A 46 -29.77 21.66 -22.38
CA SER A 46 -30.43 20.48 -21.82
C SER A 46 -29.68 19.18 -22.16
N ARG A 47 -29.16 19.03 -23.40
CA ARG A 47 -28.32 17.87 -23.76
C ARG A 47 -26.98 17.86 -23.00
N ALA A 48 -26.34 19.01 -22.83
CA ALA A 48 -25.10 19.12 -22.05
C ALA A 48 -25.33 18.81 -20.56
N GLU A 49 -26.42 19.31 -19.98
CA GLU A 49 -26.83 19.05 -18.59
C GLU A 49 -27.17 17.57 -18.37
N ILE A 50 -27.94 16.94 -19.28
CA ILE A 50 -28.23 15.49 -19.21
C ILE A 50 -26.94 14.68 -19.33
N SER A 51 -26.05 15.01 -20.28
CA SER A 51 -24.78 14.30 -20.47
C SER A 51 -23.81 14.47 -19.30
N ALA A 52 -23.78 15.66 -18.69
CA ALA A 52 -22.95 15.92 -17.50
C ALA A 52 -23.53 15.21 -16.27
N SER A 53 -24.86 15.16 -16.14
CA SER A 53 -25.55 14.43 -15.08
C SER A 53 -25.28 12.92 -15.17
N SER A 54 -25.43 12.31 -16.35
CA SER A 54 -25.18 10.88 -16.52
C SER A 54 -23.71 10.50 -16.35
N ALA A 55 -22.76 11.33 -16.82
CA ALA A 55 -21.34 11.15 -16.56
C ALA A 55 -21.01 11.29 -15.06
N GLY A 56 -21.65 12.24 -14.37
CA GLY A 56 -21.54 12.42 -12.93
C GLY A 56 -22.06 11.20 -12.15
N GLN A 57 -23.25 10.69 -12.50
CA GLN A 57 -23.84 9.50 -11.89
C GLN A 57 -22.94 8.28 -12.07
N LYS A 58 -22.47 8.01 -13.29
CA LYS A 58 -21.52 6.91 -13.56
C LYS A 58 -20.21 7.07 -12.79
N SER A 59 -19.69 8.29 -12.67
CA SER A 59 -18.49 8.55 -11.87
C SER A 59 -18.70 8.29 -10.37
N GLN A 60 -19.93 8.39 -9.86
CA GLN A 60 -20.27 8.07 -8.46
C GLN A 60 -20.56 6.57 -8.28
N GLN A 61 -21.20 5.90 -9.25
CA GLN A 61 -21.36 4.44 -9.25
C GLN A 61 -20.00 3.73 -9.33
N ALA A 62 -19.09 4.20 -10.18
CA ALA A 62 -17.71 3.71 -10.26
C ALA A 62 -16.95 3.87 -8.93
N TYR A 63 -17.09 5.03 -8.28
CA TYR A 63 -16.49 5.29 -6.97
C TYR A 63 -17.09 4.38 -5.89
N ALA A 64 -18.40 4.17 -5.91
CA ALA A 64 -19.09 3.26 -4.98
C ALA A 64 -18.63 1.80 -5.17
N ALA A 65 -18.47 1.34 -6.42
CA ALA A 65 -17.94 0.02 -6.71
C ALA A 65 -16.49 -0.15 -6.22
N ALA A 66 -15.61 0.84 -6.45
CA ALA A 66 -14.26 0.83 -5.91
C ALA A 66 -14.23 0.82 -4.37
N MET A 67 -15.16 1.53 -3.72
CA MET A 67 -15.35 1.47 -2.26
C MET A 67 -15.86 0.10 -1.80
N SER A 68 -16.72 -0.59 -2.56
CA SER A 68 -17.14 -1.97 -2.25
C SER A 68 -15.94 -2.93 -2.22
N GLY A 69 -15.02 -2.84 -3.17
CA GLY A 69 -13.79 -3.65 -3.16
C GLY A 69 -12.84 -3.30 -2.01
N LEU A 70 -12.70 -2.02 -1.68
CA LEU A 70 -11.98 -1.59 -0.48
C LEU A 70 -12.58 -2.19 0.80
N HIS A 71 -13.91 -2.14 0.96
CA HIS A 71 -14.59 -2.76 2.11
C HIS A 71 -14.49 -4.29 2.11
N ARG A 72 -14.49 -4.95 0.94
CA ARG A 72 -14.24 -6.39 0.83
C ARG A 72 -12.87 -6.77 1.33
N ALA A 73 -11.82 -6.07 0.88
CA ALA A 73 -10.45 -6.29 1.32
C ALA A 73 -10.28 -6.03 2.83
N ILE A 74 -10.93 -5.01 3.38
CA ILE A 74 -10.95 -4.76 4.83
C ILE A 74 -11.64 -5.91 5.60
N SER A 75 -12.75 -6.46 5.09
CA SER A 75 -13.39 -7.66 5.69
C SER A 75 -12.44 -8.85 5.67
N VAL A 76 -11.92 -9.22 4.50
CA VAL A 76 -11.02 -10.38 4.33
C VAL A 76 -9.82 -10.31 5.26
N LEU A 77 -9.18 -9.13 5.37
CA LEU A 77 -8.12 -8.90 6.35
C LEU A 77 -8.62 -9.11 7.78
N SER A 78 -9.76 -8.52 8.15
CA SER A 78 -10.34 -8.63 9.50
C SER A 78 -10.66 -10.08 9.89
N ASP A 79 -11.23 -10.84 8.97
CA ASP A 79 -11.73 -12.20 9.15
C ASP A 79 -10.60 -13.24 9.22
N SER A 80 -9.46 -13.01 8.53
CA SER A 80 -8.33 -13.96 8.47
C SER A 80 -6.96 -13.25 8.46
N PRO A 81 -6.51 -12.67 9.61
CA PRO A 81 -5.26 -11.91 9.69
C PRO A 81 -4.00 -12.63 9.19
N GLY A 82 -3.73 -13.83 9.72
CA GLY A 82 -2.46 -14.53 9.50
C GLY A 82 -2.39 -15.31 8.18
N ASN A 83 -3.52 -15.65 7.57
CA ASN A 83 -3.54 -16.51 6.38
C ASN A 83 -3.22 -15.70 5.12
N ILE A 84 -1.94 -15.63 4.75
CA ILE A 84 -1.45 -14.89 3.57
C ILE A 84 -2.16 -15.31 2.28
N GLN A 85 -2.49 -16.60 2.14
CA GLN A 85 -3.16 -17.18 0.96
C GLN A 85 -4.57 -16.64 0.72
N THR A 86 -5.22 -16.06 1.74
CA THR A 86 -6.56 -15.47 1.60
C THR A 86 -6.51 -14.02 1.10
N TRP A 87 -5.48 -13.25 1.45
CA TRP A 87 -5.42 -11.79 1.16
C TRP A 87 -4.33 -11.36 0.16
N TYR A 88 -3.33 -12.21 -0.12
CA TYR A 88 -2.20 -11.86 -0.98
C TYR A 88 -2.53 -12.00 -2.46
N ASP A 89 -2.93 -13.18 -2.92
CA ASP A 89 -3.43 -13.38 -4.29
C ASP A 89 -4.60 -14.36 -4.28
N ASN A 90 -5.80 -13.85 -4.52
CA ASN A 90 -7.02 -14.62 -4.47
C ASN A 90 -8.05 -14.07 -5.48
N PRO A 91 -8.00 -14.55 -6.74
CA PRO A 91 -8.91 -14.10 -7.81
C PRO A 91 -10.39 -14.24 -7.42
N ASP A 92 -10.78 -15.34 -6.77
CA ASP A 92 -12.17 -15.62 -6.37
C ASP A 92 -12.75 -14.57 -5.41
N LEU A 93 -11.90 -13.89 -4.62
CA LEU A 93 -12.29 -12.84 -3.68
C LEU A 93 -12.16 -11.41 -4.24
N PHE A 94 -11.34 -11.22 -5.29
CA PHE A 94 -10.79 -9.91 -5.65
C PHE A 94 -10.79 -9.56 -7.14
N TYR A 95 -11.01 -10.51 -8.06
CA TYR A 95 -11.14 -10.25 -9.50
C TYR A 95 -12.62 -10.15 -9.90
N ASN A 96 -12.95 -9.16 -10.74
CA ASN A 96 -14.26 -8.98 -11.40
C ASN A 96 -15.48 -9.25 -10.50
N GLN A 97 -15.45 -8.74 -9.26
CA GLN A 97 -16.49 -9.00 -8.28
C GLN A 97 -17.71 -8.11 -8.55
N VAL A 98 -18.86 -8.74 -8.83
CA VAL A 98 -20.12 -8.03 -9.16
C VAL A 98 -20.64 -7.24 -7.95
N VAL A 99 -20.92 -5.95 -8.18
CA VAL A 99 -21.48 -5.01 -7.19
C VAL A 99 -22.97 -4.77 -7.43
N LEU A 100 -23.36 -4.52 -8.68
CA LEU A 100 -24.72 -4.13 -9.05
C LEU A 100 -24.99 -4.36 -10.55
N GLU A 101 -26.14 -4.96 -10.86
CA GLU A 101 -26.70 -4.99 -12.22
C GLU A 101 -27.74 -3.87 -12.37
N ASP A 102 -27.44 -2.84 -13.17
CA ASP A 102 -28.28 -1.65 -13.39
C ASP A 102 -28.89 -1.66 -14.80
N GLY A 103 -29.76 -2.64 -15.07
CA GLY A 103 -30.69 -2.68 -16.20
C GLY A 103 -30.10 -2.67 -17.63
N GLY A 104 -28.78 -2.71 -17.76
CA GLY A 104 -28.06 -2.53 -19.03
C GLY A 104 -26.56 -2.28 -18.85
N GLU A 105 -26.11 -1.95 -17.63
CA GLU A 105 -24.70 -1.94 -17.23
C GLU A 105 -24.51 -2.74 -15.94
N THR A 106 -23.46 -3.55 -15.86
CA THR A 106 -23.06 -4.25 -14.63
C THR A 106 -21.81 -3.59 -14.07
N TRP A 107 -21.84 -3.31 -12.76
CA TRP A 107 -20.76 -2.71 -12.00
C TRP A 107 -19.95 -3.77 -11.28
N TYR A 108 -18.63 -3.65 -11.38
CA TYR A 108 -17.64 -4.57 -10.85
C TYR A 108 -16.61 -3.85 -10.00
N PHE A 109 -15.93 -4.56 -9.12
CA PHE A 109 -14.63 -4.15 -8.59
C PHE A 109 -13.55 -5.20 -8.85
N THR A 110 -12.31 -4.73 -9.01
CA THR A 110 -11.11 -5.55 -8.94
C THR A 110 -10.11 -4.93 -7.96
N VAL A 111 -9.69 -5.69 -6.95
CA VAL A 111 -8.60 -5.34 -6.01
C VAL A 111 -7.32 -5.95 -6.54
N TYR A 112 -6.24 -5.17 -6.62
CA TYR A 112 -5.04 -5.57 -7.34
C TYR A 112 -3.75 -5.06 -6.71
N ALA A 113 -2.65 -5.74 -7.04
CA ALA A 113 -1.30 -5.37 -6.66
C ALA A 113 -0.29 -5.81 -7.73
N PRO A 114 0.91 -5.21 -7.78
CA PRO A 114 1.99 -5.67 -8.66
C PRO A 114 2.33 -7.14 -8.40
N ASN A 115 2.42 -7.93 -9.47
CA ASN A 115 2.82 -9.33 -9.42
C ASN A 115 4.37 -9.43 -9.30
N PRO A 116 4.92 -10.17 -8.33
CA PRO A 116 6.37 -10.36 -8.23
C PRO A 116 6.92 -11.44 -9.19
N ASP A 117 6.08 -12.34 -9.68
CA ASP A 117 6.49 -13.53 -10.44
C ASP A 117 6.32 -13.36 -11.96
N ASP A 118 5.44 -12.46 -12.39
CA ASP A 118 5.24 -12.07 -13.80
C ASP A 118 4.96 -10.56 -13.93
N LYS A 119 5.95 -9.83 -14.43
CA LYS A 119 5.91 -8.40 -14.71
C LYS A 119 4.89 -7.98 -15.79
N THR A 120 4.26 -8.91 -16.51
CA THR A 120 3.22 -8.60 -17.51
C THR A 120 1.79 -8.63 -16.95
N THR A 121 1.61 -8.96 -15.68
CA THR A 121 0.29 -9.08 -15.03
C THR A 121 0.24 -8.45 -13.63
N VAL A 122 -0.97 -8.35 -13.08
CA VAL A 122 -1.21 -8.02 -11.66
C VAL A 122 -1.69 -9.28 -10.92
N ARG A 123 -1.42 -9.32 -9.61
CA ARG A 123 -2.04 -10.27 -8.67
C ARG A 123 -3.28 -9.64 -8.03
N TYR A 124 -4.23 -10.47 -7.59
CA TYR A 124 -5.53 -10.03 -7.11
C TYR A 124 -5.60 -10.09 -5.59
N GLY A 125 -5.14 -9.03 -4.93
CA GLY A 125 -5.12 -8.94 -3.47
C GLY A 125 -4.43 -7.68 -2.98
N VAL A 126 -4.04 -7.65 -1.71
CA VAL A 126 -3.53 -6.44 -1.04
C VAL A 126 -2.01 -6.42 -0.93
N ILE A 127 -1.44 -5.25 -0.66
CA ILE A 127 0.00 -5.06 -0.42
C ILE A 127 0.22 -4.88 1.08
N ASP A 128 1.03 -5.74 1.69
CA ASP A 128 1.53 -5.52 3.05
C ASP A 128 2.62 -4.44 3.04
N GLU A 129 2.44 -3.37 3.82
CA GLU A 129 3.42 -2.28 3.96
C GLU A 129 4.51 -2.62 4.99
N SER A 130 4.35 -3.65 5.82
CA SER A 130 5.49 -4.25 6.54
C SER A 130 6.47 -4.93 5.56
N GLY A 131 6.04 -5.34 4.36
CA GLY A 131 6.91 -5.84 3.29
C GLY A 131 7.82 -4.80 2.63
N LYS A 132 7.95 -3.61 3.23
CA LYS A 132 8.68 -2.45 2.69
C LYS A 132 9.54 -1.78 3.77
N ILE A 133 10.59 -1.08 3.35
CA ILE A 133 11.42 -0.29 4.27
C ILE A 133 10.68 0.99 4.65
N ASN A 134 10.55 1.25 5.95
CA ASN A 134 9.90 2.46 6.45
C ASN A 134 10.88 3.64 6.44
N ILE A 135 10.67 4.56 5.50
CA ILE A 135 11.56 5.69 5.24
C ILE A 135 11.69 6.63 6.45
N ASN A 136 10.71 6.66 7.35
CA ASN A 136 10.69 7.54 8.51
C ASN A 136 11.60 7.07 9.64
N VAL A 137 12.01 5.80 9.65
CA VAL A 137 12.86 5.20 10.70
C VAL A 137 14.07 4.45 10.17
N ALA A 138 14.17 4.21 8.86
CA ALA A 138 15.37 3.68 8.21
C ALA A 138 16.62 4.51 8.56
N ASN A 139 17.71 3.81 8.83
CA ASN A 139 19.03 4.39 9.11
C ASN A 139 19.83 4.62 7.80
N GLU A 140 20.90 5.39 7.90
CA GLU A 140 21.81 5.74 6.80
C GLU A 140 22.26 4.50 5.98
N GLN A 141 22.69 3.42 6.64
CA GLN A 141 23.19 2.23 5.97
C GLN A 141 22.09 1.46 5.22
N THR A 142 20.86 1.42 5.75
CA THR A 142 19.69 0.88 5.02
C THR A 142 19.32 1.76 3.83
N LEU A 143 19.41 3.09 3.97
CA LEU A 143 19.07 4.02 2.89
C LEU A 143 20.10 3.99 1.75
N LEU A 144 21.39 3.87 2.07
CA LEU A 144 22.47 3.64 1.10
C LEU A 144 22.41 2.25 0.41
N GLY A 145 21.64 1.31 0.97
CA GLY A 145 21.37 0.01 0.35
C GLY A 145 20.27 0.03 -0.71
N LEU A 146 19.56 1.16 -0.88
CA LEU A 146 18.48 1.30 -1.85
C LEU A 146 19.04 1.67 -3.24
N PRO A 147 18.45 1.16 -4.35
CA PRO A 147 18.85 1.56 -5.69
C PRO A 147 18.63 3.06 -5.92
N GLY A 148 19.60 3.72 -6.55
CA GLY A 148 19.54 5.15 -6.87
C GLY A 148 19.78 6.10 -5.71
N MET A 149 20.07 5.61 -4.50
CA MET A 149 20.41 6.45 -3.34
C MET A 149 21.93 6.64 -3.21
N ASP A 150 22.38 7.89 -3.13
CA ASP A 150 23.76 8.28 -2.82
C ASP A 150 23.83 9.05 -1.48
N GLN A 151 25.05 9.42 -1.05
CA GLN A 151 25.23 10.15 0.21
C GLN A 151 24.55 11.53 0.23
N GLU A 152 24.42 12.22 -0.91
CA GLU A 152 23.73 13.52 -0.96
C GLU A 152 22.22 13.34 -0.77
N LEU A 153 21.61 12.34 -1.42
CA LEU A 153 20.21 11.98 -1.23
C LEU A 153 19.93 11.48 0.19
N VAL A 154 20.83 10.68 0.78
CA VAL A 154 20.68 10.18 2.15
C VAL A 154 20.83 11.30 3.18
N ASP A 155 21.87 12.15 3.08
CA ASP A 155 22.05 13.30 3.96
C ASP A 155 20.84 14.24 3.89
N CYS A 156 20.39 14.61 2.68
CA CYS A 156 19.24 15.52 2.49
C CYS A 156 17.91 14.93 3.01
N LEU A 157 17.73 13.61 2.92
CA LEU A 157 16.56 12.92 3.47
C LEU A 157 16.60 12.84 5.00
N LEU A 158 17.79 12.71 5.60
CA LEU A 158 17.95 12.69 7.05
C LEU A 158 17.72 14.08 7.66
N ASP A 159 18.29 15.14 7.04
CA ASP A 159 18.03 16.55 7.40
C ASP A 159 16.50 16.81 7.44
N TRP A 160 15.81 16.57 6.30
CA TRP A 160 14.36 16.76 6.17
C TRP A 160 13.51 16.07 7.26
N ARG A 161 13.99 14.93 7.78
CA ARG A 161 13.29 14.06 8.74
C ARG A 161 13.52 14.43 10.22
N ASP A 162 14.65 15.05 10.57
CA ASP A 162 14.99 15.29 11.98
C ASP A 162 14.32 16.56 12.55
N ARG A 163 14.92 17.27 13.50
CA ARG A 163 14.25 18.32 14.30
C ARG A 163 15.06 19.57 14.56
N ASP A 164 16.34 19.58 14.20
CA ASP A 164 17.17 20.77 14.34
C ASP A 164 17.29 21.51 13.00
N ASP A 165 18.32 22.33 12.85
CA ASP A 165 18.62 23.11 11.65
C ASP A 165 20.13 22.97 11.30
N GLU A 166 20.81 21.90 11.75
CA GLU A 166 22.26 21.66 11.52
C GLU A 166 22.49 20.69 10.33
N PRO A 167 22.74 21.18 9.10
CA PRO A 167 22.80 20.32 7.91
C PRO A 167 23.98 19.36 7.91
N ARG A 168 23.75 18.15 7.39
CA ARG A 168 24.80 17.12 7.19
C ARG A 168 25.79 17.50 6.08
N SER A 169 26.88 16.71 5.97
CA SER A 169 28.03 16.96 5.10
C SER A 169 27.69 17.26 3.63
N ALA A 170 26.69 16.57 3.08
CA ALA A 170 26.13 16.77 1.75
C ALA A 170 24.64 17.20 1.79
N GLY A 171 24.12 17.51 2.98
CA GLY A 171 22.71 17.73 3.26
C GLY A 171 22.12 19.03 2.70
N ALA A 172 20.98 19.40 3.26
CA ALA A 172 20.36 20.71 3.09
C ALA A 172 19.27 20.93 4.14
N GLU A 173 19.41 22.05 4.86
CA GLU A 173 18.43 22.56 5.80
C GLU A 173 17.71 23.82 5.29
N GLN A 174 16.86 24.41 6.13
CA GLN A 174 16.00 25.57 5.79
C GLN A 174 16.72 26.74 5.07
N GLU A 175 18.02 26.95 5.26
CA GLU A 175 18.79 27.93 4.47
C GLU A 175 18.70 27.64 2.95
N TYR A 176 18.95 26.39 2.54
CA TYR A 176 18.90 25.97 1.13
C TYR A 176 17.51 26.19 0.53
N TYR A 177 16.45 25.67 1.16
CA TYR A 177 15.09 25.75 0.62
C TYR A 177 14.53 27.18 0.56
N SER A 178 15.11 28.11 1.35
CA SER A 178 14.83 29.56 1.28
C SER A 178 15.40 30.21 0.00
N THR A 179 16.44 29.63 -0.60
CA THR A 179 17.05 30.14 -1.83
C THR A 179 16.28 29.76 -3.11
N LEU A 180 15.44 28.72 -3.04
CA LEU A 180 14.76 28.14 -4.21
C LEU A 180 13.85 29.12 -4.95
N ARG A 181 13.77 28.96 -6.28
CA ARG A 181 12.99 29.81 -7.19
C ARG A 181 12.26 28.93 -8.22
N PRO A 182 11.05 29.28 -8.67
CA PRO A 182 10.29 30.49 -8.33
C PRO A 182 9.67 30.49 -6.92
N ILE A 183 9.53 29.31 -6.30
CA ILE A 183 8.90 29.14 -4.99
C ILE A 183 9.96 28.61 -4.00
N ALA A 184 10.20 29.38 -2.95
CA ALA A 184 10.86 28.91 -1.73
C ALA A 184 9.80 28.34 -0.77
N TYR A 185 10.16 27.32 0.01
CA TYR A 185 9.25 26.67 0.95
C TYR A 185 9.95 26.35 2.28
N ARG A 186 9.16 25.90 3.25
CA ARG A 186 9.65 25.51 4.57
C ARG A 186 9.98 24.00 4.58
N VAL A 187 11.09 23.63 5.22
CA VAL A 187 11.40 22.24 5.59
C VAL A 187 10.38 21.75 6.61
N LYS A 188 10.15 20.44 6.65
CA LYS A 188 9.17 19.82 7.54
C LYS A 188 9.72 19.57 8.95
N ASN A 189 11.03 19.28 9.05
CA ASN A 189 11.76 18.90 10.26
C ASN A 189 10.92 17.89 11.06
N SER A 190 10.48 16.84 10.33
CA SER A 190 9.56 15.80 10.79
C SER A 190 9.39 14.69 9.75
N GLN A 191 8.79 13.58 10.16
CA GLN A 191 8.48 12.41 9.34
C GLN A 191 7.62 12.74 8.10
N LEU A 192 7.93 12.08 6.98
CA LEU A 192 7.14 12.10 5.76
C LEU A 192 5.77 11.47 6.02
N THR A 193 4.71 12.09 5.56
CA THR A 193 3.33 11.59 5.65
C THR A 193 3.01 10.73 4.44
N THR A 194 3.40 11.17 3.24
CA THR A 194 3.39 10.34 2.02
C THR A 194 4.76 10.32 1.35
N LEU A 195 5.01 9.30 0.51
CA LEU A 195 6.30 9.11 -0.16
C LEU A 195 6.58 10.19 -1.21
N GLU A 196 5.54 10.80 -1.78
CA GLU A 196 5.66 11.86 -2.77
C GLU A 196 6.24 13.16 -2.19
N GLU A 197 6.32 13.29 -0.86
CA GLU A 197 7.10 14.36 -0.21
C GLU A 197 8.60 14.26 -0.51
N LEU A 198 9.12 13.10 -0.97
CA LEU A 198 10.47 13.00 -1.51
C LEU A 198 10.72 14.00 -2.65
N MET A 199 9.71 14.34 -3.45
CA MET A 199 9.82 15.34 -4.52
C MET A 199 10.00 16.78 -4.00
N LEU A 200 10.01 16.99 -2.68
CA LEU A 200 10.35 18.25 -2.00
C LEU A 200 11.74 18.21 -1.34
N VAL A 201 12.38 17.05 -1.25
CA VAL A 201 13.74 16.88 -0.71
C VAL A 201 14.76 17.21 -1.81
N LYS A 202 15.86 17.87 -1.45
CA LYS A 202 16.97 18.17 -2.38
C LYS A 202 17.50 16.90 -3.08
N GLY A 203 17.77 17.02 -4.39
CA GLY A 203 18.34 15.96 -5.24
C GLY A 203 17.32 14.95 -5.79
N PHE A 204 16.26 14.64 -5.04
CA PHE A 204 15.23 13.69 -5.47
C PHE A 204 14.49 14.16 -6.72
N ASN A 205 14.12 13.19 -7.55
CA ASN A 205 13.46 13.40 -8.84
C ASN A 205 12.55 12.22 -9.19
N ALA A 206 11.75 12.37 -10.25
CA ALA A 206 10.72 11.40 -10.60
C ALA A 206 11.28 10.00 -10.96
N SER A 207 12.45 9.92 -11.61
CA SER A 207 13.08 8.64 -11.96
C SER A 207 13.56 7.88 -10.71
N VAL A 208 14.09 8.56 -9.70
CA VAL A 208 14.44 7.91 -8.42
C VAL A 208 13.19 7.50 -7.64
N VAL A 209 12.17 8.37 -7.57
CA VAL A 209 10.98 8.13 -6.74
C VAL A 209 10.05 7.07 -7.35
N TYR A 210 9.66 7.23 -8.62
CA TYR A 210 8.68 6.35 -9.29
C TYR A 210 9.33 5.29 -10.18
N GLY A 211 10.55 5.53 -10.67
CA GLY A 211 11.19 4.68 -11.66
C GLY A 211 10.51 4.80 -13.02
N GLU A 212 10.26 3.64 -13.64
CA GLU A 212 9.59 3.48 -14.93
C GLU A 212 8.10 3.12 -14.80
N ASP A 213 7.62 2.71 -13.61
CA ASP A 213 6.20 2.44 -13.30
C ASP A 213 5.41 3.76 -13.22
N ALA A 214 5.27 4.46 -14.35
CA ALA A 214 4.79 5.85 -14.41
C ALA A 214 3.29 5.96 -14.11
N ASN A 215 2.55 4.87 -14.34
CA ASN A 215 1.12 4.79 -14.08
C ASN A 215 0.77 4.06 -12.74
N LEU A 216 1.78 3.49 -12.05
CA LEU A 216 1.64 2.79 -10.78
C LEU A 216 0.70 1.56 -10.84
N ASN A 217 0.62 0.86 -11.97
CA ASN A 217 -0.01 -0.46 -12.05
C ASN A 217 0.93 -1.58 -11.57
N GLY A 218 2.25 -1.44 -11.80
CA GLY A 218 3.25 -2.48 -11.58
C GLY A 218 3.27 -3.57 -12.66
N ILE A 219 2.79 -3.27 -13.86
CA ILE A 219 2.95 -4.04 -15.10
C ILE A 219 4.02 -3.33 -15.94
N LEU A 220 4.90 -4.07 -16.64
CA LEU A 220 5.79 -3.50 -17.64
C LEU A 220 4.97 -3.13 -18.89
N ASP A 221 4.51 -1.89 -18.97
CA ASP A 221 3.81 -1.38 -20.15
C ASP A 221 4.80 -1.11 -21.32
N ALA A 222 4.32 -1.18 -22.56
CA ALA A 222 5.18 -1.11 -23.75
C ALA A 222 5.86 0.25 -24.02
N ASN A 223 5.60 1.25 -23.16
CA ASN A 223 6.25 2.57 -23.13
C ASN A 223 7.18 2.74 -21.91
N GLU A 224 7.49 1.64 -21.22
CA GLU A 224 8.34 1.54 -20.03
C GLU A 224 9.50 0.53 -20.29
N ASP A 225 9.70 0.17 -21.57
CA ASP A 225 10.73 -0.72 -22.15
C ASP A 225 11.09 -0.27 -23.59
N ASP A 226 11.01 1.05 -23.89
CA ASP A 226 11.31 1.63 -25.23
C ASP A 226 12.50 2.62 -25.26
N THR A 227 13.19 2.74 -24.13
CA THR A 227 14.33 3.62 -23.80
C THR A 227 14.01 5.11 -23.85
N THR A 228 13.61 5.62 -25.02
CA THR A 228 13.52 7.06 -25.33
C THR A 228 12.53 7.38 -26.45
N GLU A 229 11.71 6.43 -26.91
CA GLU A 229 10.66 6.72 -27.89
C GLU A 229 9.44 7.36 -27.21
N SER A 230 9.16 7.00 -25.95
CA SER A 230 8.04 7.49 -25.14
C SER A 230 8.46 8.24 -23.86
N PHE A 231 7.52 8.36 -22.91
CA PHE A 231 7.76 8.69 -21.51
C PHE A 231 7.16 7.55 -20.66
N PRO A 232 7.82 7.08 -19.58
CA PRO A 232 9.10 7.56 -19.03
C PRO A 232 10.31 7.27 -19.94
N ILE A 233 11.48 7.72 -19.51
CA ILE A 233 12.76 7.31 -20.10
C ILE A 233 13.23 6.12 -19.27
N ASP A 234 13.37 4.97 -19.92
CA ASP A 234 13.80 3.69 -19.36
C ASP A 234 15.20 3.29 -19.90
N ASP A 235 15.71 2.11 -19.51
CA ASP A 235 16.99 1.59 -20.02
C ASP A 235 16.88 0.38 -20.97
N GLY A 236 15.67 -0.13 -21.21
CA GLY A 236 15.39 -1.25 -22.12
C GLY A 236 15.98 -2.59 -21.70
N ASP A 237 16.22 -2.83 -20.40
CA ASP A 237 16.67 -4.15 -19.89
C ASP A 237 15.53 -5.18 -19.78
N GLY A 238 14.27 -4.73 -19.87
CA GLY A 238 13.06 -5.53 -19.78
C GLY A 238 12.55 -5.80 -18.36
N GLU A 239 13.09 -5.21 -17.28
CA GLU A 239 12.70 -5.46 -15.88
C GLU A 239 12.16 -4.20 -15.17
N LEU A 240 10.83 -4.05 -15.07
CA LEU A 240 10.16 -2.85 -14.52
C LEU A 240 10.77 -2.33 -13.20
N ASN A 241 11.43 -1.17 -13.28
CA ASN A 241 11.91 -0.44 -12.12
C ASN A 241 10.76 0.37 -11.49
N ARG A 242 10.20 -0.12 -10.39
CA ARG A 242 9.14 0.58 -9.63
C ARG A 242 9.67 1.69 -8.71
N GLY A 243 10.92 2.10 -8.88
CA GLY A 243 11.61 3.11 -8.08
C GLY A 243 11.56 2.87 -6.57
N LEU A 244 11.73 3.94 -5.79
CA LEU A 244 11.55 3.90 -4.34
C LEU A 244 10.08 3.66 -3.93
N MET A 245 9.10 4.03 -4.75
CA MET A 245 7.66 3.78 -4.51
C MET A 245 7.31 2.30 -4.41
N GLY A 246 8.02 1.43 -5.15
CA GLY A 246 7.89 -0.02 -5.04
C GLY A 246 8.50 -0.61 -3.75
N MET A 247 9.45 0.08 -3.12
CA MET A 247 10.29 -0.46 -2.05
C MET A 247 10.05 0.14 -0.65
N LEU A 248 9.48 1.35 -0.58
CA LEU A 248 9.36 2.12 0.66
C LEU A 248 7.92 2.28 1.16
N THR A 249 7.78 2.60 2.44
CA THR A 249 6.55 3.09 3.06
C THR A 249 6.84 4.24 4.03
N THR A 250 5.83 5.05 4.35
CA THR A 250 5.84 5.99 5.48
C THR A 250 5.18 5.40 6.74
N VAL A 251 4.48 4.26 6.61
CA VAL A 251 3.47 3.77 7.56
C VAL A 251 3.52 2.24 7.72
N ASN A 252 4.57 1.74 8.38
CA ASN A 252 4.51 0.44 9.05
C ASN A 252 4.87 0.54 10.54
N TYR A 253 4.19 -0.26 11.37
CA TYR A 253 4.54 -0.54 12.76
C TYR A 253 3.72 -1.74 13.27
N GLU A 254 4.28 -2.50 14.20
CA GLU A 254 3.52 -3.46 15.01
C GLU A 254 3.49 -3.05 16.48
N PHE A 255 2.59 -3.65 17.26
CA PHE A 255 2.66 -3.57 18.71
C PHE A 255 3.50 -4.72 19.26
N ASP A 256 4.21 -4.49 20.36
CA ASP A 256 4.99 -5.52 21.05
C ASP A 256 4.10 -6.49 21.84
N VAL A 257 3.46 -7.40 21.10
CA VAL A 257 2.49 -8.40 21.57
C VAL A 257 2.72 -9.75 20.91
N ASP A 258 2.24 -10.82 21.53
CA ASP A 258 2.22 -12.15 20.92
C ASP A 258 1.18 -12.25 19.78
N ASN A 259 1.17 -13.37 19.08
CA ASN A 259 0.29 -13.61 17.93
C ASN A 259 -1.21 -13.66 18.28
N GLU A 260 -1.53 -13.97 19.53
CA GLU A 260 -2.88 -13.93 20.11
C GLU A 260 -3.27 -12.51 20.58
N GLY A 261 -2.32 -11.58 20.64
CA GLY A 261 -2.52 -10.15 20.95
C GLY A 261 -2.32 -9.77 22.41
N ASN A 262 -1.78 -10.66 23.25
CA ASN A 262 -1.42 -10.43 24.64
C ASN A 262 -0.11 -9.64 24.76
N ASP A 263 0.10 -8.94 25.89
CA ASP A 263 1.40 -8.36 26.21
C ASP A 263 2.44 -9.49 26.37
N ARG A 264 3.63 -9.34 25.75
CA ARG A 264 4.76 -10.27 25.90
C ARG A 264 5.32 -10.26 27.33
N ILE A 265 6.18 -11.22 27.65
CA ILE A 265 6.89 -11.31 28.95
C ILE A 265 8.27 -10.66 28.82
N ASN A 266 8.64 -9.80 29.77
CA ASN A 266 9.97 -9.17 29.74
C ASN A 266 11.03 -10.13 30.28
N ILE A 267 11.94 -10.60 29.43
CA ILE A 267 13.05 -11.48 29.83
C ILE A 267 13.96 -10.81 30.89
N ASN A 268 14.08 -9.49 30.85
CA ASN A 268 14.79 -8.66 31.83
C ASN A 268 13.87 -8.15 32.98
N GLY A 269 12.64 -8.67 33.08
CA GLY A 269 11.55 -8.16 33.94
C GLY A 269 11.64 -8.51 35.43
N GLY A 270 10.55 -8.27 36.14
CA GLY A 270 10.43 -8.50 37.59
C GLY A 270 10.29 -9.98 37.96
N PRO A 271 10.10 -10.30 39.25
CA PRO A 271 9.75 -11.65 39.69
C PRO A 271 8.45 -12.16 39.04
N GLU A 272 7.48 -11.26 38.81
CA GLU A 272 6.21 -11.56 38.14
C GLU A 272 6.43 -12.05 36.69
N ASP A 273 7.31 -11.40 35.91
CA ASP A 273 7.70 -11.89 34.58
C ASP A 273 8.36 -13.28 34.65
N MET A 274 9.18 -13.57 35.69
CA MET A 274 9.86 -14.86 35.84
C MET A 274 8.92 -16.00 36.29
N GLU A 275 7.82 -15.69 36.98
CA GLU A 275 6.75 -16.66 37.21
C GLU A 275 6.03 -16.99 35.89
N LEU A 276 5.70 -15.98 35.08
CA LEU A 276 5.06 -16.17 33.76
C LEU A 276 5.94 -16.94 32.75
N LEU A 277 7.27 -16.81 32.80
CA LEU A 277 8.20 -17.61 31.97
C LEU A 277 7.98 -19.13 32.13
N ARG A 278 7.46 -19.58 33.28
CA ARG A 278 7.22 -21.00 33.59
C ARG A 278 5.90 -21.53 33.01
N GLU A 279 5.05 -20.66 32.48
CA GLU A 279 3.73 -21.02 31.93
C GLU A 279 3.70 -21.06 30.39
N ILE A 280 4.59 -20.32 29.71
CA ILE A 280 4.63 -20.20 28.23
C ILE A 280 5.27 -21.37 27.46
N GLY A 281 5.44 -22.54 28.10
CA GLY A 281 5.90 -23.76 27.42
C GLY A 281 7.42 -23.86 27.14
N LEU A 282 8.24 -22.92 27.63
CA LEU A 282 9.70 -23.05 27.61
C LEU A 282 10.18 -24.20 28.52
N SER A 283 11.37 -24.75 28.24
CA SER A 283 11.97 -25.78 29.10
C SER A 283 12.34 -25.22 30.48
N ALA A 284 12.29 -26.06 31.51
CA ALA A 284 12.65 -25.65 32.87
C ALA A 284 14.12 -25.21 32.94
N GLU A 285 14.97 -25.85 32.13
CA GLU A 285 16.38 -25.56 31.91
C GLU A 285 16.58 -24.18 31.27
N THR A 286 15.74 -23.78 30.30
CA THR A 286 15.74 -22.43 29.70
C THR A 286 15.39 -21.36 30.73
N VAL A 287 14.36 -21.59 31.54
CA VAL A 287 13.97 -20.63 32.60
C VAL A 287 15.07 -20.53 33.66
N GLN A 288 15.66 -21.66 34.08
CA GLN A 288 16.78 -21.68 35.02
C GLN A 288 18.01 -20.95 34.45
N PHE A 289 18.31 -21.10 33.16
CA PHE A 289 19.38 -20.37 32.48
C PHE A 289 19.15 -18.86 32.52
N ILE A 290 17.93 -18.38 32.21
CA ILE A 290 17.55 -16.97 32.26
C ILE A 290 17.71 -16.43 33.69
N GLU A 291 17.19 -17.14 34.69
CA GLU A 291 17.30 -16.76 36.10
C GLU A 291 18.77 -16.65 36.55
N LEU A 292 19.62 -17.64 36.25
CA LEU A 292 21.03 -17.65 36.63
C LEU A 292 21.84 -16.57 35.90
N TYR A 293 21.65 -16.41 34.59
CA TYR A 293 22.33 -15.39 33.79
C TYR A 293 22.05 -13.98 34.33
N ARG A 294 20.80 -13.70 34.70
CA ARG A 294 20.40 -12.42 35.31
C ARG A 294 20.89 -12.26 36.74
N LYS A 295 20.91 -13.34 37.53
CA LYS A 295 21.40 -13.34 38.92
C LYS A 295 22.90 -13.03 39.03
N GLU A 296 23.68 -13.28 37.98
CA GLU A 296 25.08 -12.82 37.86
C GLU A 296 25.23 -11.38 37.32
N GLY A 297 24.14 -10.63 37.21
CA GLY A 297 24.13 -9.21 36.84
C GLY A 297 24.21 -8.92 35.34
N ASN A 298 24.01 -9.94 34.49
CA ASN A 298 23.88 -9.75 33.05
C ASN A 298 22.41 -9.49 32.65
N GLY A 299 22.17 -9.13 31.40
CA GLY A 299 20.83 -8.92 30.84
C GLY A 299 20.87 -8.92 29.32
N PHE A 300 19.73 -9.16 28.68
CA PHE A 300 19.62 -9.38 27.24
C PHE A 300 19.30 -8.09 26.47
N SER A 301 19.82 -7.89 25.26
CA SER A 301 19.42 -6.77 24.38
C SER A 301 18.37 -7.16 23.33
N HIS A 302 18.21 -8.44 23.02
CA HIS A 302 17.12 -8.99 22.22
C HIS A 302 16.79 -10.44 22.65
N PRO A 303 15.52 -10.90 22.65
CA PRO A 303 15.19 -12.27 23.09
C PRO A 303 15.87 -13.39 22.28
N ALA A 304 16.19 -13.11 21.02
CA ALA A 304 16.94 -14.05 20.16
C ALA A 304 18.34 -14.40 20.71
N GLU A 305 18.92 -13.60 21.62
CA GLU A 305 20.21 -13.88 22.27
C GLU A 305 20.25 -15.22 23.00
N LEU A 306 19.10 -15.83 23.31
CA LEU A 306 19.04 -17.19 23.83
C LEU A 306 19.47 -18.25 22.81
N LEU A 307 19.40 -17.99 21.50
CA LEU A 307 19.69 -18.97 20.45
C LEU A 307 21.12 -19.50 20.57
N GLU A 308 21.26 -20.82 20.77
CA GLU A 308 22.52 -21.54 20.98
C GLU A 308 23.42 -21.00 22.11
N MET A 309 22.87 -20.20 23.02
CA MET A 309 23.67 -19.45 24.01
C MET A 309 24.31 -20.35 25.07
N GLU A 310 25.63 -20.29 25.16
CA GLU A 310 26.42 -20.82 26.28
C GLU A 310 26.83 -19.72 27.28
N TYR A 311 26.92 -20.06 28.56
CA TYR A 311 27.39 -19.16 29.60
C TYR A 311 28.19 -19.89 30.68
N THR A 312 29.34 -19.34 31.08
CA THR A 312 30.17 -19.87 32.17
C THR A 312 29.88 -19.13 33.47
N LEU A 313 29.42 -19.84 34.51
CA LEU A 313 29.11 -19.27 35.82
C LEU A 313 30.34 -18.60 36.47
N LYS A 314 30.20 -17.33 36.85
CA LYS A 314 31.25 -16.52 37.47
C LYS A 314 31.32 -16.70 38.99
N GLN A 315 30.27 -17.22 39.62
CA GLN A 315 30.19 -17.49 41.06
C GLN A 315 29.57 -18.86 41.37
N ASP A 316 29.73 -19.33 42.61
CA ASP A 316 29.01 -20.50 43.12
C ASP A 316 27.62 -20.07 43.60
N HIS A 317 26.59 -20.88 43.36
CA HIS A 317 25.20 -20.57 43.74
C HIS A 317 24.72 -21.51 44.85
N GLU A 318 24.46 -20.97 46.05
CA GLU A 318 24.17 -21.79 47.26
C GLU A 318 22.88 -22.63 47.18
N GLU A 319 22.00 -22.34 46.22
CA GLU A 319 20.71 -23.00 46.03
C GLU A 319 20.80 -24.40 45.37
N ASP A 320 21.84 -24.68 44.58
CA ASP A 320 22.13 -26.02 44.06
C ASP A 320 23.64 -26.32 44.14
N PRO A 321 24.07 -27.32 44.94
CA PRO A 321 25.46 -27.77 45.03
C PRO A 321 26.14 -28.20 43.72
N GLN A 322 25.40 -28.31 42.61
CA GLN A 322 25.93 -28.56 41.26
C GLN A 322 26.33 -27.27 40.53
N LEU A 323 25.69 -26.14 40.81
CA LEU A 323 25.89 -24.85 40.14
C LEU A 323 27.13 -24.11 40.67
N LYS A 324 28.29 -24.59 40.24
CA LYS A 324 29.61 -24.07 40.65
C LYS A 324 30.21 -23.13 39.62
N LYS A 325 31.05 -22.23 40.12
CA LYS A 325 31.90 -21.35 39.31
C LYS A 325 32.71 -22.16 38.29
N GLY A 326 32.65 -21.77 37.03
CA GLY A 326 33.31 -22.46 35.92
C GLY A 326 32.50 -23.59 35.28
N LEU A 327 31.29 -23.89 35.77
CA LEU A 327 30.33 -24.69 35.02
C LEU A 327 29.84 -23.91 33.80
N ILE A 328 29.77 -24.58 32.65
CA ILE A 328 29.09 -24.07 31.45
C ILE A 328 27.63 -24.53 31.51
N ILE A 329 26.70 -23.59 31.36
CA ILE A 329 25.27 -23.81 31.17
C ILE A 329 24.86 -23.35 29.77
N PHE A 330 23.79 -23.92 29.23
CA PHE A 330 23.27 -23.62 27.90
C PHE A 330 21.77 -23.32 27.98
N SER A 331 21.28 -22.40 27.14
CA SER A 331 19.89 -21.92 27.12
C SER A 331 18.84 -22.99 26.76
N GLN A 332 19.25 -24.08 26.11
CA GLN A 332 18.38 -25.06 25.43
C GLN A 332 17.48 -24.47 24.32
N VAL A 333 17.71 -23.22 23.88
CA VAL A 333 16.96 -22.62 22.77
C VAL A 333 17.68 -22.93 21.45
N GLY A 334 17.13 -23.90 20.73
CA GLY A 334 17.44 -24.21 19.33
C GLY A 334 16.20 -24.06 18.44
N GLU A 335 16.21 -24.75 17.30
CA GLU A 335 15.20 -24.66 16.23
C GLU A 335 13.74 -24.72 16.74
N GLU A 336 13.38 -25.74 17.53
CA GLU A 336 12.02 -25.97 18.01
C GLU A 336 11.45 -24.84 18.89
N GLN A 337 12.32 -24.10 19.59
CA GLN A 337 11.93 -23.17 20.65
C GLN A 337 12.09 -21.70 20.25
N LEU A 338 12.79 -21.43 19.14
CA LEU A 338 13.08 -20.07 18.67
C LEU A 338 11.81 -19.28 18.29
N SER A 339 10.81 -19.94 17.71
CA SER A 339 9.51 -19.33 17.39
C SER A 339 8.77 -18.89 18.66
N THR A 340 8.66 -19.76 19.67
CA THR A 340 8.06 -19.45 20.98
C THR A 340 8.81 -18.31 21.68
N VAL A 341 10.14 -18.30 21.64
CA VAL A 341 10.97 -17.22 22.19
C VAL A 341 10.69 -15.87 21.51
N LEU A 342 10.57 -15.84 20.17
CA LEU A 342 10.31 -14.61 19.42
C LEU A 342 8.85 -14.15 19.49
N ASP A 343 7.90 -15.07 19.72
CA ASP A 343 6.49 -14.72 19.90
C ASP A 343 6.19 -14.21 21.31
N LYS A 344 6.67 -14.90 22.35
CA LYS A 344 6.26 -14.66 23.74
C LYS A 344 7.16 -13.72 24.55
N LEU A 345 8.44 -13.55 24.17
CA LEU A 345 9.40 -12.75 24.96
C LEU A 345 9.66 -11.37 24.35
N THR A 346 9.96 -10.41 25.22
CA THR A 346 10.45 -9.07 24.88
C THR A 346 11.55 -8.63 25.85
N ILE A 347 12.24 -7.54 25.51
CA ILE A 347 13.09 -6.78 26.45
C ILE A 347 12.42 -5.47 26.91
N LEU A 348 11.27 -5.10 26.32
CA LEU A 348 10.60 -3.83 26.58
C LEU A 348 9.79 -3.85 27.89
N PRO A 349 9.52 -2.69 28.52
CA PRO A 349 8.70 -2.63 29.74
C PRO A 349 7.26 -3.13 29.50
N THR A 350 6.91 -4.20 30.22
CA THR A 350 5.61 -4.87 30.24
C THR A 350 4.71 -4.29 31.34
N GLY A 351 3.41 -4.60 31.32
CA GLY A 351 2.50 -4.26 32.42
C GLY A 351 2.20 -2.77 32.60
N GLY A 352 1.54 -2.15 31.61
CA GLY A 352 1.18 -0.72 31.69
C GLY A 352 -0.09 -0.27 30.97
N GLY A 353 -0.82 -1.18 30.31
CA GLY A 353 -2.03 -0.86 29.53
C GLY A 353 -1.80 -0.01 28.27
N ARG A 354 -0.55 0.39 27.99
CA ARG A 354 -0.13 1.09 26.77
C ARG A 354 0.77 0.16 25.96
N LYS A 355 0.24 -0.43 24.89
CA LYS A 355 1.03 -1.18 23.92
C LYS A 355 2.11 -0.28 23.30
N ILE A 356 3.34 -0.78 23.23
CA ILE A 356 4.48 -0.08 22.64
C ILE A 356 4.49 -0.39 21.15
N ALA A 357 4.57 0.65 20.31
CA ALA A 357 4.65 0.52 18.86
C ALA A 357 6.11 0.42 18.42
N ASN A 358 6.42 -0.59 17.60
CA ASN A 358 7.74 -0.82 17.01
C ASN A 358 7.68 -0.59 15.49
N PRO A 359 8.10 0.58 14.98
CA PRO A 359 8.09 0.92 13.55
C PRO A 359 9.35 0.41 12.84
N GLY A 360 9.23 0.07 11.55
CA GLY A 360 10.37 -0.18 10.68
C GLY A 360 10.89 -1.61 10.62
N LEU A 361 10.24 -2.56 11.30
CA LEU A 361 10.48 -3.98 11.07
C LEU A 361 9.98 -4.37 9.66
N VAL A 362 10.78 -5.17 8.95
CA VAL A 362 10.45 -5.65 7.60
C VAL A 362 9.92 -7.07 7.67
N ASN A 363 8.74 -7.31 7.08
CA ASN A 363 8.10 -8.62 7.06
C ASN A 363 8.82 -9.58 6.09
N VAL A 364 9.45 -10.61 6.65
CA VAL A 364 10.27 -11.59 5.92
C VAL A 364 9.45 -12.51 5.03
N ASN A 365 8.13 -12.50 5.13
CA ASN A 365 7.23 -13.30 4.29
C ASN A 365 6.77 -12.53 3.04
N THR A 366 6.70 -11.20 3.10
CA THR A 366 6.13 -10.36 2.03
C THR A 366 7.16 -9.48 1.30
N ALA A 367 8.29 -9.16 1.92
CA ALA A 367 9.27 -8.22 1.35
C ALA A 367 9.95 -8.75 0.07
N GLY A 368 10.04 -7.92 -0.97
CA GLY A 368 10.69 -8.30 -2.24
C GLY A 368 12.22 -8.38 -2.15
N VAL A 369 12.85 -9.05 -3.12
CA VAL A 369 14.33 -9.24 -3.19
C VAL A 369 15.09 -7.93 -2.99
N LYS A 370 14.77 -6.88 -3.77
CA LYS A 370 15.43 -5.57 -3.68
C LYS A 370 15.25 -4.91 -2.30
N VAL A 371 14.14 -5.17 -1.58
CA VAL A 371 13.87 -4.63 -0.24
C VAL A 371 14.73 -5.36 0.81
N LEU A 372 14.83 -6.68 0.74
CA LEU A 372 15.70 -7.46 1.63
C LEU A 372 17.18 -7.12 1.43
N ALA A 373 17.64 -7.01 0.18
CA ALA A 373 19.04 -6.71 -0.16
C ALA A 373 19.50 -5.29 0.28
N ALA A 374 18.57 -4.39 0.59
CA ALA A 374 18.86 -3.09 1.17
C ALA A 374 19.04 -3.13 2.72
N LEU A 375 18.83 -4.29 3.36
CA LEU A 375 19.02 -4.44 4.81
C LEU A 375 20.48 -4.79 5.15
N PRO A 376 21.17 -4.05 6.04
CA PRO A 376 22.58 -4.27 6.35
C PRO A 376 22.89 -5.70 6.86
N GLY A 377 23.55 -6.49 6.03
CA GLY A 377 23.90 -7.89 6.30
C GLY A 377 23.20 -8.91 5.39
N ILE A 378 22.28 -8.49 4.52
CA ILE A 378 21.66 -9.33 3.48
C ILE A 378 22.23 -8.92 2.11
N ASP A 379 22.77 -9.87 1.36
CA ASP A 379 23.12 -9.67 -0.06
C ASP A 379 21.97 -10.12 -0.98
N GLU A 380 22.08 -9.84 -2.28
CA GLU A 380 21.01 -10.17 -3.23
C GLU A 380 20.82 -11.70 -3.41
N ASN A 381 21.86 -12.51 -3.22
CA ASN A 381 21.77 -13.96 -3.31
C ASN A 381 20.99 -14.54 -2.12
N LEU A 382 21.27 -14.04 -0.92
CA LEU A 382 20.57 -14.38 0.31
C LEU A 382 19.12 -13.88 0.24
N ALA A 383 18.87 -12.67 -0.24
CA ALA A 383 17.52 -12.17 -0.50
C ALA A 383 16.73 -13.06 -1.47
N ARG A 384 17.36 -13.52 -2.57
CA ARG A 384 16.74 -14.48 -3.51
C ARG A 384 16.47 -15.85 -2.86
N GLN A 385 17.38 -16.35 -2.02
CA GLN A 385 17.17 -17.61 -1.26
C GLN A 385 16.01 -17.51 -0.29
N ILE A 386 15.92 -16.43 0.49
CA ILE A 386 14.80 -16.14 1.40
C ILE A 386 13.49 -16.15 0.61
N VAL A 387 13.38 -15.35 -0.46
CA VAL A 387 12.16 -15.27 -1.28
C VAL A 387 11.79 -16.65 -1.87
N SER A 388 12.76 -17.38 -2.42
CA SER A 388 12.53 -18.70 -3.03
C SER A 388 12.08 -19.77 -2.03
N LYS A 389 12.41 -19.64 -0.74
CA LYS A 389 12.08 -20.65 0.28
C LYS A 389 10.66 -20.49 0.82
N ARG A 390 10.13 -19.25 0.88
CA ARG A 390 8.78 -18.91 1.39
C ARG A 390 7.66 -19.77 0.83
N GLY A 391 7.65 -20.00 -0.48
CA GLY A 391 6.63 -20.81 -1.18
C GLY A 391 6.61 -22.29 -0.81
N SER A 392 7.41 -22.70 0.19
CA SER A 392 7.45 -24.06 0.74
C SER A 392 7.36 -24.09 2.28
N LEU A 393 6.97 -22.98 2.92
CA LEU A 393 6.75 -22.92 4.38
C LEU A 393 5.37 -23.46 4.75
N ASP A 394 5.28 -24.07 5.94
CA ASP A 394 4.00 -24.37 6.58
C ASP A 394 3.40 -23.11 7.24
N GLU A 395 2.07 -23.01 7.29
CA GLU A 395 1.32 -21.84 7.83
C GLU A 395 1.71 -21.48 9.29
N SER A 396 2.17 -22.46 10.07
CA SER A 396 2.68 -22.26 11.44
C SER A 396 4.05 -21.58 11.52
N ALA A 397 4.85 -21.61 10.46
CA ALA A 397 6.18 -21.01 10.43
C ALA A 397 6.16 -19.50 10.14
N GLU A 398 5.13 -19.00 9.46
CA GLU A 398 5.05 -17.60 9.01
C GLU A 398 4.98 -16.58 10.16
N GLY A 399 4.44 -16.96 11.32
CA GLY A 399 4.16 -16.02 12.43
C GLY A 399 5.38 -15.32 13.06
N THR A 400 6.60 -15.81 12.81
CA THR A 400 7.85 -15.20 13.29
C THR A 400 8.96 -15.34 12.24
N PRO A 401 10.02 -14.51 12.24
CA PRO A 401 11.15 -14.69 11.34
C PRO A 401 12.02 -15.92 11.67
N ALA A 402 11.69 -16.73 12.69
CA ALA A 402 12.47 -17.89 13.14
C ALA A 402 12.79 -18.89 12.01
N TRP A 403 11.92 -19.00 11.01
CA TRP A 403 12.09 -19.94 9.89
C TRP A 403 13.36 -19.69 9.07
N LEU A 404 13.91 -18.46 9.09
CA LEU A 404 15.21 -18.16 8.48
C LEU A 404 16.36 -18.97 9.08
N TYR A 405 16.26 -19.33 10.37
CA TYR A 405 17.20 -20.20 11.04
C TYR A 405 16.84 -21.68 10.87
N THR A 406 15.58 -22.07 11.12
CA THR A 406 15.18 -23.49 11.09
C THR A 406 15.26 -24.12 9.70
N GLU A 407 15.10 -23.32 8.63
CA GLU A 407 15.28 -23.78 7.26
C GLU A 407 16.74 -23.71 6.77
N GLY A 408 17.69 -23.37 7.66
CA GLY A 408 19.13 -23.34 7.37
C GLY A 408 19.59 -22.24 6.42
N ILE A 409 18.84 -21.13 6.30
CA ILE A 409 19.21 -19.98 5.45
C ILE A 409 20.24 -19.08 6.15
N LEU A 410 20.10 -18.89 7.46
CA LEU A 410 21.01 -18.09 8.30
C LEU A 410 21.63 -18.98 9.39
N ASP A 411 22.93 -18.79 9.64
CA ASP A 411 23.53 -19.27 10.89
C ASP A 411 23.07 -18.43 12.10
N ALA A 412 23.29 -18.91 13.33
CA ALA A 412 22.84 -18.23 14.54
C ALA A 412 23.41 -16.80 14.67
N GLN A 413 24.66 -16.56 14.25
CA GLN A 413 25.31 -15.25 14.33
C GLN A 413 24.71 -14.27 13.30
N GLN A 414 24.44 -14.73 12.08
CA GLN A 414 23.73 -13.96 11.05
C GLN A 414 22.29 -13.66 11.48
N PHE A 415 21.59 -14.65 12.03
CA PHE A 415 20.23 -14.50 12.55
C PHE A 415 20.16 -13.42 13.64
N LEU A 416 21.05 -13.49 14.64
CA LEU A 416 21.16 -12.50 15.72
C LEU A 416 21.41 -11.07 15.20
N ALA A 417 22.21 -10.90 14.15
CA ALA A 417 22.51 -9.59 13.57
C ALA A 417 21.36 -8.99 12.74
N LEU A 418 20.45 -9.82 12.22
CA LEU A 418 19.38 -9.42 11.32
C LEU A 418 18.01 -9.33 12.00
N VAL A 419 17.69 -10.26 12.90
CA VAL A 419 16.35 -10.40 13.50
C VAL A 419 15.79 -9.12 14.17
N PRO A 420 16.57 -8.20 14.79
CA PRO A 420 16.02 -6.96 15.36
C PRO A 420 15.47 -5.95 14.33
N ARG A 421 15.53 -6.27 13.04
CA ARG A 421 14.96 -5.48 11.92
C ARG A 421 13.85 -6.22 11.16
N LEU A 422 13.51 -7.43 11.59
CA LEU A 422 12.67 -8.37 10.85
C LEU A 422 11.43 -8.78 11.66
N THR A 423 10.35 -9.09 10.95
CA THR A 423 9.11 -9.64 11.54
C THR A 423 8.49 -10.67 10.60
N GLY A 424 7.53 -11.47 11.07
CA GLY A 424 6.66 -12.28 10.21
C GLY A 424 5.33 -11.60 9.87
N ARG A 425 5.08 -10.39 10.41
CA ARG A 425 3.73 -9.87 10.63
C ARG A 425 3.45 -8.56 9.90
N GLY A 426 2.25 -8.45 9.33
CA GLY A 426 1.76 -7.27 8.62
C GLY A 426 0.56 -6.64 9.34
N PHE A 427 0.64 -5.34 9.64
CA PHE A 427 -0.45 -4.59 10.32
C PHE A 427 -0.90 -3.34 9.56
N GLN A 428 -0.25 -2.96 8.47
CA GLN A 428 -0.68 -1.88 7.60
C GLN A 428 -0.69 -2.38 6.16
N PHE A 429 -1.83 -2.21 5.49
CA PHE A 429 -2.09 -2.78 4.17
C PHE A 429 -2.50 -1.68 3.19
N ARG A 430 -1.81 -1.62 2.05
CA ARG A 430 -2.18 -0.79 0.91
C ARG A 430 -3.10 -1.59 -0.01
N ILE A 431 -4.23 -0.99 -0.32
CA ILE A 431 -5.31 -1.58 -1.11
C ILE A 431 -5.51 -0.68 -2.33
N ARG A 432 -5.21 -1.20 -3.52
CA ARG A 432 -5.59 -0.57 -4.80
C ARG A 432 -6.82 -1.27 -5.33
N CYS A 433 -7.85 -0.51 -5.66
CA CYS A 433 -9.12 -1.03 -6.13
C CYS A 433 -9.62 -0.20 -7.30
N VAL A 434 -9.97 -0.87 -8.39
CA VAL A 434 -10.64 -0.28 -9.55
C VAL A 434 -12.10 -0.72 -9.59
N GLY A 435 -13.02 0.24 -9.55
CA GLY A 435 -14.46 0.02 -9.73
C GLY A 435 -14.89 0.48 -11.12
N PHE A 436 -15.57 -0.38 -11.88
CA PHE A 436 -15.82 -0.14 -13.30
C PHE A 436 -17.16 -0.72 -13.79
N ALA A 437 -17.66 -0.20 -14.92
CA ALA A 437 -18.88 -0.68 -15.58
C ALA A 437 -18.61 -1.38 -16.92
N HIS A 438 -19.25 -2.53 -17.12
CA HIS A 438 -19.38 -3.18 -18.42
C HIS A 438 -20.81 -2.99 -18.96
N PRO A 439 -21.03 -2.69 -20.25
CA PRO A 439 -20.04 -2.49 -21.32
C PRO A 439 -19.55 -1.04 -21.47
N SER A 440 -19.92 -0.12 -20.57
CA SER A 440 -19.73 1.33 -20.81
C SER A 440 -18.31 1.86 -20.58
N GLY A 441 -17.44 1.09 -19.91
CA GLY A 441 -16.04 1.45 -19.68
C GLY A 441 -15.81 2.60 -18.70
N GLY A 442 -16.84 3.07 -17.99
CA GLY A 442 -16.69 4.08 -16.94
C GLY A 442 -16.03 3.47 -15.70
N PHE A 443 -14.92 4.04 -15.22
CA PHE A 443 -14.15 3.50 -14.10
C PHE A 443 -13.67 4.57 -13.10
N ARG A 444 -13.28 4.12 -11.91
CA ARG A 444 -12.58 4.85 -10.84
C ARG A 444 -11.52 3.95 -10.24
N VAL A 445 -10.32 4.48 -9.99
CA VAL A 445 -9.23 3.78 -9.31
C VAL A 445 -8.95 4.49 -7.98
N LEU A 446 -9.06 3.76 -6.88
CA LEU A 446 -8.79 4.25 -5.53
C LEU A 446 -7.58 3.51 -4.95
N GLU A 447 -6.72 4.24 -4.26
CA GLU A 447 -5.68 3.67 -3.40
C GLU A 447 -5.94 4.13 -1.95
N ALA A 448 -5.94 3.18 -1.02
CA ALA A 448 -6.02 3.45 0.41
C ALA A 448 -4.92 2.71 1.17
N VAL A 449 -4.55 3.22 2.34
CA VAL A 449 -3.80 2.44 3.35
C VAL A 449 -4.68 2.25 4.57
N VAL A 450 -4.75 1.01 5.05
CA VAL A 450 -5.54 0.59 6.20
C VAL A 450 -4.60 0.07 7.28
N ASP A 451 -4.71 0.64 8.49
CA ASP A 451 -4.02 0.20 9.69
C ASP A 451 -4.97 -0.68 10.52
N ARG A 452 -4.51 -1.87 10.92
CA ARG A 452 -5.26 -2.83 11.74
C ARG A 452 -4.62 -3.11 13.09
N ALA A 453 -3.49 -2.48 13.43
CA ALA A 453 -2.74 -2.78 14.66
C ALA A 453 -3.59 -2.63 15.93
N SER A 454 -4.58 -1.71 15.92
CA SER A 454 -5.50 -1.48 17.04
C SER A 454 -6.52 -2.61 17.28
N GLY A 455 -6.60 -3.61 16.41
CA GLY A 455 -7.66 -4.62 16.37
C GLY A 455 -8.92 -4.16 15.61
N VAL A 456 -9.12 -2.84 15.45
CA VAL A 456 -10.13 -2.27 14.54
C VAL A 456 -9.43 -1.73 13.30
N PRO A 457 -9.87 -2.06 12.07
CA PRO A 457 -9.33 -1.47 10.85
C PRO A 457 -9.68 0.02 10.73
N ILE A 458 -8.67 0.85 10.45
CA ILE A 458 -8.78 2.29 10.26
C ILE A 458 -8.16 2.65 8.92
N ILE A 459 -8.91 3.33 8.04
CA ILE A 459 -8.35 3.91 6.82
C ILE A 459 -7.48 5.11 7.21
N VAL A 460 -6.16 4.99 7.04
CA VAL A 460 -5.17 6.04 7.36
C VAL A 460 -5.27 7.19 6.35
N TYR A 461 -5.38 6.84 5.06
CA TYR A 461 -5.75 7.76 3.98
C TYR A 461 -6.37 7.00 2.81
N ILE A 462 -7.06 7.75 1.95
CA ILE A 462 -7.59 7.28 0.66
C ILE A 462 -7.38 8.37 -0.40
N ARG A 463 -7.05 7.98 -1.63
CA ARG A 463 -6.87 8.87 -2.78
C ARG A 463 -7.47 8.30 -4.06
N ASP A 464 -8.01 9.18 -4.90
CA ASP A 464 -8.41 8.87 -6.28
C ASP A 464 -7.18 8.97 -7.19
N ILE A 465 -6.77 7.85 -7.78
CA ILE A 465 -5.64 7.73 -8.72
C ILE A 465 -6.11 7.44 -10.15
N THR A 466 -7.40 7.61 -10.45
CA THR A 466 -8.00 7.39 -11.80
C THR A 466 -7.34 8.20 -12.91
N ARG A 467 -6.59 9.26 -12.56
CA ARG A 467 -5.81 10.06 -13.52
C ARG A 467 -4.58 9.36 -14.08
N LEU A 468 -4.09 8.30 -13.44
CA LEU A 468 -2.97 7.50 -13.93
C LEU A 468 -3.41 6.56 -15.07
N GLY A 469 -4.71 6.29 -15.20
CA GLY A 469 -5.27 5.46 -16.26
C GLY A 469 -6.03 4.25 -15.71
N LEU A 470 -6.22 3.26 -16.57
CA LEU A 470 -6.82 1.97 -16.24
C LEU A 470 -5.67 0.99 -15.92
N PRO A 471 -5.65 0.31 -14.76
CA PRO A 471 -4.46 -0.41 -14.30
C PRO A 471 -4.22 -1.76 -14.99
N MET A 472 -5.22 -2.29 -15.71
CA MET A 472 -5.15 -3.58 -16.40
C MET A 472 -6.21 -3.64 -17.52
N ALA A 473 -6.08 -4.59 -18.44
CA ALA A 473 -7.13 -4.89 -19.40
C ALA A 473 -8.36 -5.52 -18.72
N MET A 474 -9.53 -4.89 -18.88
CA MET A 474 -10.79 -5.33 -18.27
C MET A 474 -11.53 -6.34 -19.16
N ASP A 475 -11.11 -7.60 -19.13
CA ASP A 475 -11.89 -8.69 -19.77
C ASP A 475 -12.94 -9.25 -18.81
N VAL A 476 -14.21 -9.10 -19.19
CA VAL A 476 -15.40 -9.66 -18.51
C VAL A 476 -16.07 -10.73 -19.40
N SER A 477 -15.56 -10.94 -20.62
CA SER A 477 -16.22 -11.76 -21.65
C SER A 477 -16.09 -13.26 -21.42
N ALA A 478 -15.09 -13.69 -20.65
CA ALA A 478 -14.91 -15.09 -20.25
C ALA A 478 -15.98 -15.55 -19.23
N GLU A 479 -16.29 -14.72 -18.23
CA GLU A 479 -17.20 -15.06 -17.12
C GLU A 479 -18.66 -15.22 -17.56
N ILE A 480 -19.08 -14.46 -18.57
CA ILE A 480 -20.46 -14.52 -19.10
C ILE A 480 -20.80 -15.93 -19.63
N GLN A 481 -19.81 -16.75 -20.00
CA GLN A 481 -20.04 -18.10 -20.51
C GLN A 481 -20.32 -19.14 -19.42
N THR A 482 -19.82 -18.98 -18.19
CA THR A 482 -19.98 -19.99 -17.12
C THR A 482 -21.40 -19.97 -16.55
N VAL A 483 -22.00 -18.78 -16.39
CA VAL A 483 -23.38 -18.62 -15.92
C VAL A 483 -24.40 -19.11 -16.97
N GLY A 484 -24.09 -18.99 -18.27
CA GLY A 484 -24.96 -19.42 -19.36
C GLY A 484 -25.05 -20.94 -19.60
N GLY A 485 -24.23 -21.75 -18.93
CA GLY A 485 -24.10 -23.19 -19.18
C GLY A 485 -25.02 -24.12 -18.34
N GLY A 486 -25.70 -23.60 -17.33
CA GLY A 486 -26.50 -24.39 -16.38
C GLY A 486 -28.01 -24.28 -16.61
N GLY A 487 -28.57 -25.08 -17.53
CA GLY A 487 -30.01 -25.13 -17.84
C GLY A 487 -30.52 -26.53 -18.16
#